data_AF-A0A1A6BF90-F1
#
_entry.id   AF-A0A1A6BF90-F1
#
_cell.length_a   1.000
_cell.length_b   1.000
_cell.length_c   1.000
_cell.angle_alpha   90.00
_cell.angle_beta   90.00
_cell.angle_gamma   90.00
#
_symmetry.space_group_name_H-M   'P 1'
#
loop_
_entity.id
_entity.type
_entity.pdbx_description
1 polymer ?
#
loop_
_entity_poly.entity_id
_entity_poly.type
_entity_poly.pdbx_seq_one_letter_code
_entity_poly.pdbx_strand_id
1 'polypeptide(L)'
;MSQLVVAPEVLATATANVAGIGSGLEAARAAAAAPTTALASAAADEISVAVAELFAGFGQQYQAIGEQTSALLGQFGQSIQKAAESYATAEAANSALLDSTGFIRRQFAIYDFNTPRGWAAFILDYTWGFPGTALGYGVQIVNEFTPNSNYDPALSALAGSHVYRGGIGLSGYATTFGNVTTHLGYSPKAVDLMLNHEELHVWQNRIFGPLFSASYYAWTVGGTAVGTGYWLLHPELDLSRLILTAAYYDNPWETWAYRNDHAWPPPGAYPALLWPA
;
A
#
# COMPACT_ATOMS: atom_id res chain seq x y z
N MET A 1 -10.54 17.16 0.27
CA MET A 1 -9.20 17.27 0.87
C MET A 1 -8.24 17.75 -0.21
N SER A 2 -7.51 18.84 0.01
CA SER A 2 -6.51 19.33 -0.95
C SER A 2 -5.22 18.54 -0.82
N GLN A 3 -4.68 18.02 -1.93
CA GLN A 3 -3.35 17.42 -1.95
C GLN A 3 -2.32 18.52 -1.68
N LEU A 4 -1.51 18.38 -0.63
CA LEU A 4 -0.33 19.21 -0.42
C LEU A 4 0.82 18.57 -1.21
N VAL A 5 1.30 19.26 -2.23
CA VAL A 5 2.46 18.84 -3.04
C VAL A 5 3.57 19.86 -2.80
N VAL A 6 4.73 19.39 -2.38
CA VAL A 6 5.93 20.21 -2.19
C VAL A 6 7.04 19.61 -3.04
N ALA A 7 7.74 20.43 -3.81
CA ALA A 7 8.93 20.03 -4.57
C ALA A 7 10.16 20.61 -3.86
N PRO A 8 11.00 19.79 -3.18
CA PRO A 8 12.18 20.27 -2.47
C PRO A 8 13.13 21.08 -3.35
N GLU A 9 13.21 20.78 -4.64
CA GLU A 9 14.05 21.46 -5.62
C GLU A 9 13.59 22.91 -5.83
N VAL A 10 12.28 23.15 -5.84
CA VAL A 10 11.71 24.50 -5.97
C VAL A 10 12.03 25.33 -4.73
N LEU A 11 12.00 24.73 -3.54
CA LEU A 11 12.39 25.42 -2.31
C LEU A 11 13.90 25.74 -2.28
N ALA A 12 14.75 24.84 -2.77
CA ALA A 12 16.18 25.11 -2.91
C ALA A 12 16.47 26.27 -3.88
N THR A 13 15.78 26.31 -5.03
CA THR A 13 15.84 27.46 -5.95
C THR A 13 15.34 28.75 -5.29
N ALA A 14 14.25 28.69 -4.52
CA ALA A 14 13.74 29.85 -3.80
C ALA A 14 14.76 30.39 -2.77
N THR A 15 15.43 29.52 -2.02
CA THR A 15 16.51 29.92 -1.09
C THR A 15 17.64 30.63 -1.82
N ALA A 16 18.10 30.08 -2.96
CA ALA A 16 19.16 30.70 -3.76
C ALA A 16 18.75 32.09 -4.30
N ASN A 17 17.50 32.23 -4.74
CA ASN A 17 16.96 33.51 -5.21
C ASN A 17 16.89 34.55 -4.08
N VAL A 18 16.45 34.16 -2.88
CA VAL A 18 16.42 35.05 -1.70
C VAL A 18 17.82 35.53 -1.33
N ALA A 19 18.82 34.63 -1.36
CA ALA A 19 20.22 34.99 -1.14
C ALA A 19 20.73 35.97 -2.20
N GLY A 20 20.40 35.74 -3.47
CA GLY A 20 20.71 36.64 -4.58
C GLY A 20 20.12 38.03 -4.38
N ILE A 21 18.82 38.12 -4.07
CA ILE A 21 18.13 39.39 -3.80
C ILE A 21 18.77 40.12 -2.61
N GLY A 22 19.05 39.41 -1.51
CA GLY A 22 19.70 39.99 -0.33
C GLY A 22 21.08 40.57 -0.66
N SER A 23 21.88 39.86 -1.44
CA SER A 23 23.20 40.34 -1.88
C SER A 23 23.12 41.59 -2.75
N GLY A 24 22.15 41.64 -3.67
CA GLY A 24 21.91 42.80 -4.53
C GLY A 24 21.44 44.02 -3.74
N LEU A 25 20.57 43.80 -2.74
CA LEU A 25 20.09 44.85 -1.86
C LEU A 25 21.21 45.46 -1.01
N GLU A 26 22.08 44.62 -0.44
CA GLU A 26 23.26 45.11 0.31
C GLU A 26 24.23 45.87 -0.58
N ALA A 27 24.50 45.39 -1.80
CA ALA A 27 25.37 46.11 -2.74
C ALA A 27 24.81 47.50 -3.09
N ALA A 28 23.49 47.59 -3.36
CA ALA A 28 22.83 48.85 -3.65
C ALA A 28 22.81 49.79 -2.43
N ARG A 29 22.55 49.24 -1.23
CA ARG A 29 22.58 49.98 0.03
C ARG A 29 23.95 50.56 0.33
N ALA A 30 25.01 49.76 0.17
CA ALA A 30 26.39 50.18 0.36
C ALA A 30 26.78 51.28 -0.62
N ALA A 31 26.40 51.16 -1.90
CA ALA A 31 26.65 52.19 -2.92
C ALA A 31 25.92 53.51 -2.61
N ALA A 32 24.72 53.44 -2.03
CA ALA A 32 23.92 54.62 -1.68
C ALA A 32 24.34 55.28 -0.34
N ALA A 33 25.11 54.61 0.52
CA ALA A 33 25.40 55.08 1.88
C ALA A 33 26.07 56.47 1.89
N ALA A 34 27.29 56.58 1.34
CA ALA A 34 28.03 57.84 1.33
C ALA A 34 27.26 59.02 0.67
N PRO A 35 26.70 58.90 -0.55
CA PRO A 35 26.03 60.02 -1.20
C PRO A 35 24.72 60.46 -0.52
N THR A 36 24.11 59.61 0.33
CA THR A 36 22.85 59.95 1.01
C THR A 36 23.03 60.38 2.45
N THR A 37 24.12 60.00 3.13
CA THR A 37 24.36 60.35 4.54
C THR A 37 25.35 61.51 4.72
N ALA A 38 26.12 61.87 3.70
CA ALA A 38 27.12 62.93 3.74
C ALA A 38 26.82 64.04 2.71
N LEU A 39 25.56 64.48 2.66
CA LEU A 39 25.11 65.48 1.70
C LEU A 39 25.71 66.85 2.03
N ALA A 40 26.38 67.48 1.05
CA ALA A 40 26.89 68.83 1.20
C ALA A 40 25.77 69.87 1.11
N SER A 41 25.88 70.99 1.84
CA SER A 41 24.96 72.11 1.69
C SER A 41 25.13 72.79 0.34
N ALA A 42 24.04 73.23 -0.27
CA ALA A 42 24.07 73.91 -1.57
C ALA A 42 24.72 75.30 -1.50
N ALA A 43 24.62 75.95 -0.34
CA ALA A 43 25.27 77.21 0.00
C ALA A 43 25.57 77.25 1.51
N ALA A 44 26.25 78.31 1.95
CA ALA A 44 26.66 78.50 3.35
C ALA A 44 25.56 79.08 4.26
N ASP A 45 24.37 79.37 3.71
CA ASP A 45 23.25 79.87 4.50
C ASP A 45 22.64 78.78 5.37
N GLU A 46 22.02 79.20 6.48
CA GLU A 46 21.45 78.31 7.49
C GLU A 46 20.35 77.38 6.94
N ILE A 47 19.60 77.82 5.91
CA ILE A 47 18.54 77.02 5.31
C ILE A 47 19.17 75.88 4.49
N SER A 48 20.17 76.18 3.66
CA SER A 48 20.89 75.16 2.88
C SER A 48 21.56 74.11 3.76
N VAL A 49 22.13 74.52 4.90
CA VAL A 49 22.73 73.61 5.89
C VAL A 49 21.65 72.73 6.53
N ALA A 50 20.57 73.32 7.05
CA ALA A 50 19.50 72.57 7.70
C ALA A 50 18.81 71.57 6.76
N VAL A 51 18.63 71.92 5.48
CA VAL A 51 18.07 71.00 4.47
C VAL A 51 19.01 69.83 4.20
N ALA A 52 20.32 70.07 4.09
CA ALA A 52 21.30 69.00 3.89
C ALA A 52 21.34 68.03 5.09
N GLU A 53 21.28 68.56 6.32
CA GLU A 53 21.20 67.76 7.56
C GLU A 53 19.92 66.92 7.62
N LEU A 54 18.77 67.48 7.23
CA LEU A 54 17.51 66.75 7.18
C LEU A 54 17.58 65.54 6.24
N PHE A 55 18.08 65.74 5.01
CA PHE A 55 18.22 64.65 4.03
C PHE A 55 19.27 63.62 4.46
N ALA A 56 20.39 64.06 5.05
CA ALA A 56 21.38 63.16 5.63
C ALA A 56 20.77 62.29 6.75
N GLY A 57 19.90 62.89 7.58
CA GLY A 57 19.12 62.17 8.59
C GLY A 57 18.21 61.09 8.00
N PHE A 58 17.49 61.38 6.91
CA PHE A 58 16.72 60.36 6.18
C PHE A 58 17.60 59.26 5.61
N GLY A 59 18.78 59.60 5.08
CA GLY A 59 19.77 58.61 4.62
C GLY A 59 20.21 57.66 5.73
N GLN A 60 20.50 58.19 6.93
CA GLN A 60 20.88 57.37 8.09
C GLN A 60 19.76 56.44 8.54
N GLN A 61 18.51 56.92 8.57
CA GLN A 61 17.35 56.09 8.89
C GLN A 61 17.13 54.96 7.86
N TYR A 62 17.27 55.28 6.56
CA TYR A 62 17.20 54.29 5.49
C TYR A 62 18.27 53.20 5.66
N GLN A 63 19.50 53.59 6.00
CA GLN A 63 20.58 52.63 6.28
C GLN A 63 20.22 51.72 7.46
N ALA A 64 19.73 52.26 8.57
CA ALA A 64 19.33 51.48 9.75
C ALA A 64 18.20 50.48 9.46
N ILE A 65 17.19 50.87 8.67
CA ILE A 65 16.12 49.97 8.23
C ILE A 65 16.67 48.88 7.29
N GLY A 66 17.63 49.23 6.44
CA GLY A 66 18.29 48.29 5.54
C GLY A 66 18.99 47.15 6.29
N GLU A 67 19.65 47.43 7.42
CA GLU A 67 20.29 46.38 8.25
C GLU A 67 19.27 45.40 8.79
N GLN A 68 18.14 45.90 9.30
CA GLN A 68 17.05 45.07 9.81
C GLN A 68 16.45 44.22 8.68
N THR A 69 16.33 44.80 7.48
CA THR A 69 15.81 44.11 6.30
C THR A 69 16.74 42.98 5.86
N SER A 70 18.05 43.19 5.85
CA SER A 70 19.00 42.13 5.51
C SER A 70 19.06 41.01 6.56
N ALA A 71 18.96 41.35 7.85
CA ALA A 71 18.81 40.35 8.89
C ALA A 71 17.54 39.51 8.69
N LEU A 72 16.42 40.15 8.34
CA LEU A 72 15.15 39.49 8.04
C LEU A 72 15.25 38.56 6.81
N LEU A 73 15.83 39.04 5.71
CA LEU A 73 16.04 38.24 4.49
C LEU A 73 16.92 37.01 4.78
N GLY A 74 17.96 37.17 5.60
CA GLY A 74 18.80 36.05 6.04
C GLY A 74 18.01 35.00 6.84
N GLN A 75 17.21 35.43 7.82
CA GLN A 75 16.36 34.53 8.61
C GLN A 75 15.27 33.85 7.76
N PHE A 76 14.71 34.58 6.80
CA PHE A 76 13.72 34.06 5.86
C PHE A 76 14.31 32.95 4.97
N GLY A 77 15.49 33.18 4.39
CA GLY A 77 16.20 32.17 3.60
C GLY A 77 16.53 30.91 4.41
N GLN A 78 17.00 31.06 5.65
CA GLN A 78 17.25 29.92 6.56
C GLN A 78 15.97 29.13 6.88
N SER A 79 14.82 29.81 6.99
CA SER A 79 13.55 29.15 7.27
C SER A 79 13.05 28.34 6.08
N ILE A 80 13.20 28.85 4.85
CA ILE A 80 12.89 28.09 3.62
C ILE A 80 13.80 26.86 3.50
N GLN A 81 15.09 27.02 3.75
CA GLN A 81 16.07 25.92 3.73
C GLN A 81 15.66 24.79 4.69
N LYS A 82 15.35 25.13 5.95
CA LYS A 82 14.90 24.14 6.95
C LYS A 82 13.59 23.47 6.55
N ALA A 83 12.66 24.21 5.96
CA ALA A 83 11.42 23.63 5.46
C ALA A 83 11.70 22.61 4.34
N ALA A 84 12.58 22.96 3.39
CA ALA A 84 12.98 22.06 2.30
C ALA A 84 13.59 20.75 2.82
N GLU A 85 14.50 20.84 3.78
CA GLU A 85 15.13 19.68 4.42
C GLU A 85 14.11 18.81 5.16
N SER A 86 13.15 19.43 5.85
CA SER A 86 12.07 18.72 6.54
C SER A 86 11.16 17.96 5.56
N TYR A 87 10.80 18.58 4.43
CA TYR A 87 9.98 17.91 3.41
C TYR A 87 10.74 16.77 2.73
N ALA A 88 12.01 16.99 2.36
CA ALA A 88 12.85 15.94 1.78
C ALA A 88 13.03 14.75 2.73
N THR A 89 13.22 15.01 4.03
CA THR A 89 13.31 13.95 5.06
C THR A 89 12.00 13.17 5.18
N ALA A 90 10.86 13.86 5.15
CA ALA A 90 9.55 13.22 5.19
C ALA A 90 9.29 12.34 3.95
N GLU A 91 9.65 12.81 2.76
CA GLU A 91 9.54 12.03 1.52
C GLU A 91 10.46 10.80 1.54
N ALA A 92 11.68 10.94 2.04
CA ALA A 92 12.60 9.82 2.21
C ALA A 92 12.07 8.79 3.21
N ALA A 93 11.50 9.23 4.34
CA ALA A 93 10.91 8.33 5.33
C ALA A 93 9.67 7.60 4.78
N ASN A 94 8.81 8.29 4.04
CA ASN A 94 7.64 7.70 3.39
C ASN A 94 8.06 6.70 2.30
N SER A 95 9.06 7.04 1.49
CA SER A 95 9.63 6.13 0.48
C SER A 95 10.26 4.92 1.14
N ALA A 96 11.01 5.09 2.23
CA ALA A 96 11.57 3.99 3.00
C ALA A 96 10.49 3.10 3.64
N LEU A 97 9.36 3.66 4.10
CA LEU A 97 8.21 2.86 4.58
C LEU A 97 7.57 2.04 3.46
N LEU A 98 7.44 2.62 2.26
CA LEU A 98 6.93 1.95 1.07
C LEU A 98 7.90 0.87 0.55
N ASP A 99 9.20 1.13 0.61
CA ASP A 99 10.26 0.22 0.16
C ASP A 99 10.57 -0.89 1.20
N SER A 100 10.48 -0.58 2.51
CA SER A 100 10.76 -1.52 3.60
C SER A 100 9.67 -2.57 3.82
N THR A 101 8.51 -2.43 3.16
CA THR A 101 7.44 -3.42 3.23
C THR A 101 7.10 -3.95 1.84
N GLY A 102 7.93 -4.88 1.35
CA GLY A 102 7.56 -5.74 0.22
C GLY A 102 6.15 -6.34 0.37
N PHE A 103 5.67 -6.50 1.60
CA PHE A 103 4.29 -6.82 1.96
C PHE A 103 3.24 -5.83 1.42
N ILE A 104 3.37 -4.51 1.66
CA ILE A 104 2.37 -3.52 1.20
C ILE A 104 2.34 -3.46 -0.32
N ARG A 105 3.51 -3.49 -0.96
CA ARG A 105 3.58 -3.52 -2.44
C ARG A 105 2.93 -4.78 -3.00
N ARG A 106 3.18 -5.95 -2.40
CA ARG A 106 2.53 -7.21 -2.79
C ARG A 106 1.01 -7.11 -2.64
N GLN A 107 0.51 -6.45 -1.60
CA GLN A 107 -0.92 -6.37 -1.28
C GLN A 107 -1.80 -5.84 -2.42
N PHE A 108 -1.27 -4.92 -3.21
CA PHE A 108 -1.99 -4.36 -4.35
C PHE A 108 -1.51 -4.90 -5.70
N ALA A 109 -0.33 -5.55 -5.74
CA ALA A 109 0.24 -6.11 -6.98
C ALA A 109 -0.55 -7.30 -7.55
N ILE A 110 -1.49 -7.86 -6.77
CA ILE A 110 -2.40 -8.92 -7.25
C ILE A 110 -3.54 -8.36 -8.10
N TYR A 111 -3.75 -7.04 -8.17
CA TYR A 111 -4.83 -6.45 -8.97
C TYR A 111 -4.29 -5.78 -10.24
N ASP A 112 -4.77 -6.22 -11.40
CA ASP A 112 -4.54 -5.49 -12.65
C ASP A 112 -5.57 -4.37 -12.83
N PHE A 113 -5.23 -3.18 -12.34
CA PHE A 113 -6.07 -1.98 -12.41
C PHE A 113 -6.27 -1.42 -13.83
N ASN A 114 -5.66 -2.02 -14.86
CA ASN A 114 -5.98 -1.69 -16.25
C ASN A 114 -7.24 -2.44 -16.74
N THR A 115 -7.78 -3.37 -15.96
CA THR A 115 -8.93 -4.19 -16.33
C THR A 115 -10.12 -3.98 -15.39
N PRO A 116 -11.37 -4.08 -15.89
CA PRO A 116 -12.55 -4.08 -15.03
C PRO A 116 -12.54 -5.22 -13.99
N ARG A 117 -11.96 -6.39 -14.36
CA ARG A 117 -11.82 -7.55 -13.47
C ARG A 117 -10.95 -7.22 -12.26
N GLY A 118 -9.81 -6.55 -12.46
CA GLY A 118 -8.92 -6.14 -11.37
C GLY A 118 -9.58 -5.13 -10.43
N TRP A 119 -10.30 -4.14 -10.97
CA TRP A 119 -11.09 -3.20 -10.16
C TRP A 119 -12.19 -3.90 -9.36
N ALA A 120 -12.92 -4.83 -9.98
CA ALA A 120 -13.96 -5.60 -9.30
C ALA A 120 -13.38 -6.47 -8.18
N ALA A 121 -12.27 -7.17 -8.45
CA ALA A 121 -11.55 -7.97 -7.46
C ALA A 121 -11.13 -7.13 -6.25
N PHE A 122 -10.53 -5.96 -6.49
CA PHE A 122 -10.16 -5.02 -5.45
C PHE A 122 -11.39 -4.57 -4.64
N ILE A 123 -12.42 -4.01 -5.28
CA ILE A 123 -13.59 -3.50 -4.56
C ILE A 123 -14.24 -4.59 -3.71
N LEU A 124 -14.40 -5.80 -4.26
CA LEU A 124 -15.01 -6.91 -3.54
C LEU A 124 -14.16 -7.38 -2.36
N ASP A 125 -12.85 -7.50 -2.51
CA ASP A 125 -11.95 -7.92 -1.42
C ASP A 125 -11.99 -6.97 -0.21
N TYR A 126 -12.21 -5.66 -0.42
CA TYR A 126 -12.17 -4.64 0.64
C TYR A 126 -13.55 -4.13 1.10
N THR A 127 -14.65 -4.67 0.55
CA THR A 127 -16.01 -4.29 0.96
C THR A 127 -16.80 -5.50 1.42
N TRP A 128 -17.09 -6.40 0.49
CA TRP A 128 -18.01 -7.52 0.69
C TRP A 128 -17.28 -8.80 1.10
N GLY A 129 -16.22 -9.17 0.37
CA GLY A 129 -15.33 -10.28 0.68
C GLY A 129 -14.36 -10.03 1.83
N PHE A 130 -14.46 -8.86 2.50
CA PHE A 130 -13.52 -8.39 3.51
C PHE A 130 -13.23 -9.40 4.63
N PRO A 131 -14.21 -10.10 5.22
CA PRO A 131 -13.91 -11.09 6.27
C PRO A 131 -12.97 -12.19 5.79
N GLY A 132 -13.15 -12.70 4.57
CA GLY A 132 -12.24 -13.68 3.96
C GLY A 132 -10.85 -13.07 3.70
N THR A 133 -10.81 -11.86 3.14
CA THR A 133 -9.55 -11.12 2.90
C THR A 133 -8.77 -10.89 4.20
N ALA A 134 -9.45 -10.53 5.29
CA ALA A 134 -8.84 -10.31 6.60
C ALA A 134 -8.24 -11.61 7.18
N LEU A 135 -8.91 -12.76 6.99
CA LEU A 135 -8.32 -14.06 7.30
C LEU A 135 -7.08 -14.34 6.43
N GLY A 136 -7.16 -14.02 5.14
CA GLY A 136 -6.04 -14.05 4.22
C GLY A 136 -4.82 -13.28 4.76
N TYR A 137 -5.00 -12.05 5.27
CA TYR A 137 -3.91 -11.29 5.89
C TYR A 137 -3.24 -12.01 7.06
N GLY A 138 -4.03 -12.66 7.91
CA GLY A 138 -3.49 -13.52 8.96
C GLY A 138 -2.57 -14.60 8.40
N VAL A 139 -3.00 -15.28 7.33
CA VAL A 139 -2.22 -16.33 6.65
C VAL A 139 -0.95 -15.76 6.03
N GLN A 140 -1.00 -14.59 5.39
CA GLN A 140 0.19 -13.95 4.82
C GLN A 140 1.21 -13.60 5.90
N ILE A 141 0.76 -13.01 7.02
CA ILE A 141 1.63 -12.67 8.15
C ILE A 141 2.31 -13.94 8.67
N VAL A 142 1.55 -15.01 8.89
CA VAL A 142 2.11 -16.29 9.36
C VAL A 142 3.11 -16.85 8.34
N ASN A 143 2.79 -16.80 7.04
CA ASN A 143 3.67 -17.29 5.98
C ASN A 143 4.95 -16.46 5.80
N GLU A 144 4.93 -15.17 6.11
CA GLU A 144 6.14 -14.33 6.12
C GLU A 144 7.17 -14.83 7.15
N PHE A 145 6.71 -15.40 8.26
CA PHE A 145 7.57 -15.99 9.30
C PHE A 145 7.73 -17.51 9.17
N THR A 146 7.07 -18.14 8.20
CA THR A 146 7.14 -19.59 7.99
C THR A 146 8.26 -19.91 6.98
N PRO A 147 9.27 -20.71 7.36
CA PRO A 147 10.31 -21.12 6.44
C PRO A 147 9.73 -21.85 5.22
N ASN A 148 10.31 -21.59 4.05
CA ASN A 148 9.92 -22.22 2.78
C ASN A 148 8.47 -21.92 2.32
N SER A 149 7.85 -20.83 2.79
CA SER A 149 6.54 -20.40 2.31
C SER A 149 6.54 -20.02 0.82
N ASN A 150 7.63 -19.39 0.37
CA ASN A 150 7.93 -19.11 -1.04
C ASN A 150 6.76 -18.45 -1.80
N TYR A 151 6.58 -17.15 -1.58
CA TYR A 151 5.63 -16.32 -2.32
C TYR A 151 5.97 -16.30 -3.82
N ASP A 152 4.97 -16.56 -4.68
CA ASP A 152 5.12 -16.54 -6.14
C ASP A 152 4.46 -15.29 -6.72
N PRO A 153 5.22 -14.20 -6.98
CA PRO A 153 4.66 -12.94 -7.44
C PRO A 153 4.03 -13.04 -8.84
N ALA A 154 4.56 -13.90 -9.72
CA ALA A 154 4.07 -14.02 -11.09
C ALA A 154 2.73 -14.76 -11.12
N LEU A 155 2.64 -15.89 -10.41
CA LEU A 155 1.38 -16.61 -10.29
C LEU A 155 0.35 -15.83 -9.49
N SER A 156 0.78 -15.04 -8.50
CA SER A 156 -0.11 -14.17 -7.73
C SER A 156 -0.77 -13.09 -8.59
N ALA A 157 0.03 -12.43 -9.44
CA ALA A 157 -0.49 -11.43 -10.38
C ALA A 157 -1.42 -12.06 -11.43
N LEU A 158 -1.11 -13.28 -11.89
CA LEU A 158 -1.93 -14.00 -12.86
C LEU A 158 -3.28 -14.45 -12.28
N ALA A 159 -3.28 -15.06 -11.09
CA ALA A 159 -4.47 -15.57 -10.42
C ALA A 159 -5.30 -14.47 -9.72
N GLY A 160 -4.78 -13.24 -9.69
CA GLY A 160 -5.40 -12.14 -8.97
C GLY A 160 -5.57 -12.38 -7.47
N SER A 161 -4.64 -13.10 -6.84
CA SER A 161 -4.64 -13.51 -5.43
C SER A 161 -3.22 -13.77 -4.95
N HIS A 162 -2.98 -13.81 -3.64
CA HIS A 162 -1.65 -14.08 -3.09
C HIS A 162 -1.36 -15.57 -3.08
N VAL A 163 -0.30 -15.99 -3.75
CA VAL A 163 0.03 -17.42 -3.90
C VAL A 163 1.36 -17.73 -3.23
N TYR A 164 1.32 -18.66 -2.29
CA TYR A 164 2.49 -19.24 -1.62
C TYR A 164 2.65 -20.70 -2.06
N ARG A 165 3.81 -21.04 -2.63
CA ARG A 165 4.11 -22.39 -3.13
C ARG A 165 4.30 -23.39 -1.98
N GLY A 166 4.70 -22.92 -0.81
CA GLY A 166 4.71 -23.67 0.45
C GLY A 166 3.91 -22.93 1.53
N GLY A 167 4.34 -23.09 2.78
CA GLY A 167 3.75 -22.42 3.93
C GLY A 167 2.79 -23.31 4.71
N ILE A 168 1.95 -22.67 5.52
CA ILE A 168 0.98 -23.38 6.36
C ILE A 168 -0.08 -24.08 5.48
N GLY A 169 -0.43 -25.33 5.79
CA GLY A 169 -1.43 -26.05 5.03
C GLY A 169 -1.43 -27.54 5.35
N LEU A 170 -2.39 -28.25 4.77
CA LEU A 170 -2.49 -29.70 4.90
C LEU A 170 -1.64 -30.38 3.82
N SER A 171 -0.87 -31.39 4.22
CA SER A 171 -0.01 -32.12 3.29
C SER A 171 -0.84 -32.71 2.14
N GLY A 172 -0.51 -32.32 0.90
CA GLY A 172 -1.18 -32.80 -0.31
C GLY A 172 -2.36 -31.95 -0.78
N TYR A 173 -2.69 -30.85 -0.08
CA TYR A 173 -3.77 -29.94 -0.45
C TYR A 173 -3.26 -28.50 -0.52
N ALA A 174 -3.66 -27.78 -1.56
CA ALA A 174 -3.64 -26.33 -1.52
C ALA A 174 -4.74 -25.85 -0.57
N THR A 175 -4.57 -24.70 0.07
CA THR A 175 -5.60 -24.14 0.94
C THR A 175 -5.76 -22.66 0.69
N THR A 176 -6.99 -22.25 0.39
CA THR A 176 -7.34 -20.88 0.06
C THR A 176 -8.15 -20.22 1.17
N PHE A 177 -7.67 -19.08 1.64
CA PHE A 177 -8.29 -18.23 2.64
C PHE A 177 -8.49 -16.83 2.07
N GLY A 178 -9.73 -16.51 1.69
CA GLY A 178 -10.05 -15.25 1.06
C GLY A 178 -9.31 -15.08 -0.26
N ASN A 179 -8.38 -14.12 -0.31
CA ASN A 179 -7.55 -13.84 -1.48
C ASN A 179 -6.12 -14.43 -1.36
N VAL A 180 -5.91 -15.45 -0.53
CA VAL A 180 -4.59 -16.05 -0.28
C VAL A 180 -4.66 -17.56 -0.42
N THR A 181 -3.84 -18.13 -1.28
CA THR A 181 -3.64 -19.57 -1.41
C THR A 181 -2.25 -19.95 -0.92
N THR A 182 -2.17 -20.98 -0.08
CA THR A 182 -0.93 -21.46 0.51
C THR A 182 -0.81 -22.97 0.39
N HIS A 183 0.42 -23.47 0.57
CA HIS A 183 0.76 -24.89 0.42
C HIS A 183 0.43 -25.45 -0.97
N LEU A 184 0.48 -24.60 -2.01
CA LEU A 184 0.07 -24.95 -3.36
C LEU A 184 0.92 -26.07 -3.99
N GLY A 185 2.21 -26.12 -3.65
CA GLY A 185 3.19 -27.02 -4.26
C GLY A 185 3.83 -26.45 -5.53
N TYR A 186 4.77 -27.21 -6.10
CA TYR A 186 5.66 -26.75 -7.19
C TYR A 186 5.39 -27.40 -8.55
N SER A 187 4.50 -28.39 -8.62
CA SER A 187 4.27 -29.13 -9.85
C SER A 187 3.54 -28.29 -10.91
N PRO A 188 3.63 -28.63 -12.21
CA PRO A 188 2.80 -28.00 -13.24
C PRO A 188 1.31 -28.10 -12.93
N LYS A 189 0.86 -29.26 -12.42
CA LYS A 189 -0.53 -29.46 -11.97
C LYS A 189 -0.95 -28.50 -10.86
N ALA A 190 0.00 -28.02 -10.04
CA ALA A 190 -0.30 -27.06 -8.99
C ALA A 190 -0.65 -25.67 -9.57
N VAL A 191 -0.07 -25.30 -10.72
CA VAL A 191 -0.45 -24.07 -11.43
C VAL A 191 -1.85 -24.22 -12.02
N ASP A 192 -2.14 -25.36 -12.64
CA ASP A 192 -3.48 -25.64 -13.18
C ASP A 192 -4.54 -25.68 -12.07
N LEU A 193 -4.22 -26.29 -10.92
CA LEU A 193 -5.07 -26.27 -9.72
C LEU A 193 -5.29 -24.83 -9.26
N MET A 194 -4.24 -24.00 -9.18
CA MET A 194 -4.40 -22.61 -8.77
C MET A 194 -5.38 -21.85 -9.66
N LEU A 195 -5.23 -21.94 -10.98
CA LEU A 195 -5.98 -21.12 -11.94
C LEU A 195 -7.38 -21.67 -12.23
N ASN A 196 -7.60 -22.99 -12.08
CA ASN A 196 -8.88 -23.61 -12.40
C ASN A 196 -9.67 -24.07 -11.16
N HIS A 197 -9.06 -24.13 -9.98
CA HIS A 197 -9.72 -24.56 -8.74
C HIS A 197 -9.66 -23.48 -7.66
N GLU A 198 -8.45 -23.12 -7.23
CA GLU A 198 -8.28 -22.21 -6.08
C GLU A 198 -8.71 -20.78 -6.38
N GLU A 199 -8.43 -20.28 -7.60
CA GLU A 199 -8.91 -18.98 -8.04
C GLU A 199 -10.44 -18.92 -8.04
N LEU A 200 -11.13 -20.04 -8.32
CA LEU A 200 -12.57 -20.07 -8.20
C LEU A 200 -13.02 -19.86 -6.76
N HIS A 201 -12.36 -20.46 -5.77
CA HIS A 201 -12.64 -20.20 -4.35
C HIS A 201 -12.40 -18.73 -3.97
N VAL A 202 -11.35 -18.10 -4.50
CA VAL A 202 -11.13 -16.65 -4.33
C VAL A 202 -12.32 -15.86 -4.88
N TRP A 203 -12.82 -16.20 -6.07
CA TRP A 203 -13.99 -15.53 -6.66
C TRP A 203 -15.30 -15.87 -5.95
N GLN A 204 -15.47 -17.09 -5.45
CA GLN A 204 -16.61 -17.46 -4.60
C GLN A 204 -16.61 -16.58 -3.34
N ASN A 205 -15.45 -16.40 -2.69
CA ASN A 205 -15.33 -15.47 -1.57
C ASN A 205 -15.64 -14.02 -1.97
N ARG A 206 -15.15 -13.54 -3.12
CA ARG A 206 -15.43 -12.18 -3.61
C ARG A 206 -16.89 -11.94 -3.93
N ILE A 207 -17.57 -12.91 -4.55
CA ILE A 207 -18.95 -12.76 -5.04
C ILE A 207 -19.95 -12.99 -3.91
N PHE A 208 -19.76 -14.03 -3.10
CA PHE A 208 -20.71 -14.43 -2.06
C PHE A 208 -20.33 -13.93 -0.67
N GLY A 209 -19.11 -13.42 -0.49
CA GLY A 209 -18.68 -12.74 0.73
C GLY A 209 -18.86 -13.61 1.97
N PRO A 210 -19.46 -13.09 3.06
CA PRO A 210 -19.66 -13.86 4.29
C PRO A 210 -20.52 -15.12 4.11
N LEU A 211 -21.41 -15.16 3.11
CA LEU A 211 -22.25 -16.32 2.84
C LEU A 211 -21.42 -17.52 2.39
N PHE A 212 -20.34 -17.30 1.65
CA PHE A 212 -19.42 -18.36 1.24
C PHE A 212 -18.83 -19.05 2.48
N SER A 213 -18.15 -18.29 3.34
CA SER A 213 -17.50 -18.85 4.53
C SER A 213 -18.50 -19.49 5.50
N ALA A 214 -19.64 -18.85 5.73
CA ALA A 214 -20.66 -19.35 6.65
C ALA A 214 -21.29 -20.66 6.15
N SER A 215 -21.65 -20.72 4.86
CA SER A 215 -22.24 -21.94 4.29
C SER A 215 -21.23 -23.07 4.15
N TYR A 216 -19.97 -22.75 3.81
CA TYR A 216 -18.89 -23.73 3.77
C TYR A 216 -18.70 -24.39 5.14
N TYR A 217 -18.63 -23.59 6.21
CA TYR A 217 -18.48 -24.10 7.57
C TYR A 217 -19.71 -24.91 8.01
N ALA A 218 -20.91 -24.42 7.73
CA ALA A 218 -22.15 -25.14 8.03
C ALA A 218 -22.19 -26.51 7.33
N TRP A 219 -21.75 -26.57 6.07
CA TRP A 219 -21.64 -27.82 5.33
C TRP A 219 -20.61 -28.76 5.95
N THR A 220 -19.45 -28.24 6.34
CA THR A 220 -18.40 -29.04 6.99
C THR A 220 -18.93 -29.73 8.25
N VAL A 221 -19.70 -29.00 9.08
CA VAL A 221 -20.31 -29.55 10.30
C VAL A 221 -21.37 -30.61 9.96
N GLY A 222 -22.27 -30.32 9.02
CA GLY A 222 -23.33 -31.24 8.60
C GLY A 222 -22.77 -32.52 7.95
N GLY A 223 -21.84 -32.37 7.03
CA GLY A 223 -21.16 -33.47 6.35
C GLY A 223 -20.33 -34.33 7.30
N THR A 224 -19.75 -33.74 8.36
CA THR A 224 -19.10 -34.54 9.42
C THR A 224 -20.10 -35.44 10.13
N ALA A 225 -21.30 -34.93 10.46
CA ALA A 225 -22.36 -35.73 11.05
C ALA A 225 -22.86 -36.83 10.09
N VAL A 226 -23.03 -36.52 8.81
CA VAL A 226 -23.42 -37.49 7.77
C VAL A 226 -22.37 -38.59 7.61
N GLY A 227 -21.09 -38.23 7.43
CA GLY A 227 -20.00 -39.19 7.27
C GLY A 227 -19.85 -40.11 8.49
N THR A 228 -19.98 -39.54 9.70
CA THR A 228 -19.99 -40.32 10.95
C THR A 228 -21.20 -41.24 11.05
N GLY A 229 -22.40 -40.75 10.70
CA GLY A 229 -23.62 -41.55 10.68
C GLY A 229 -23.56 -42.71 9.69
N TYR A 230 -23.03 -42.46 8.49
CA TYR A 230 -22.81 -43.50 7.49
C TYR A 230 -21.80 -44.55 7.97
N TRP A 231 -20.72 -44.13 8.61
CA TRP A 231 -19.76 -45.04 9.24
C TRP A 231 -20.38 -45.90 10.33
N LEU A 232 -21.31 -45.39 11.14
CA LEU A 232 -22.02 -46.20 12.14
C LEU A 232 -22.84 -47.33 11.52
N LEU A 233 -23.29 -47.18 10.28
CA LEU A 233 -23.98 -48.21 9.51
C LEU A 233 -23.02 -49.13 8.74
N HIS A 234 -21.80 -48.65 8.47
CA HIS A 234 -20.76 -49.29 7.68
C HIS A 234 -19.39 -49.19 8.37
N PRO A 235 -19.22 -49.79 9.57
CA PRO A 235 -18.04 -49.60 10.41
C PRO A 235 -16.75 -50.16 9.80
N GLU A 236 -16.85 -51.00 8.77
CA GLU A 236 -15.75 -51.52 7.97
C GLU A 236 -15.07 -50.47 7.08
N LEU A 237 -15.72 -49.33 6.84
CA LEU A 237 -15.19 -48.25 6.01
C LEU A 237 -14.33 -47.27 6.82
N ASP A 238 -13.45 -46.55 6.13
CA ASP A 238 -12.57 -45.58 6.77
C ASP A 238 -13.35 -44.30 7.17
N LEU A 239 -13.50 -44.08 8.48
CA LEU A 239 -14.24 -42.94 9.03
C LEU A 239 -13.68 -41.60 8.54
N SER A 240 -12.35 -41.44 8.52
CA SER A 240 -11.72 -40.17 8.15
C SER A 240 -12.02 -39.78 6.70
N ARG A 241 -12.01 -40.77 5.82
CA ARG A 241 -12.30 -40.63 4.40
C ARG A 241 -13.80 -40.46 4.13
N LEU A 242 -14.67 -41.08 4.92
CA LEU A 242 -16.12 -40.83 4.87
C LEU A 242 -16.45 -39.38 5.28
N ILE A 243 -15.85 -38.91 6.38
CA ILE A 243 -15.99 -37.51 6.81
C ILE A 243 -15.43 -36.57 5.74
N LEU A 244 -14.22 -36.82 5.22
CA LEU A 244 -13.64 -35.98 4.17
C LEU A 244 -14.54 -35.95 2.92
N THR A 245 -15.14 -37.09 2.55
CA THR A 245 -16.06 -37.13 1.41
C THR A 245 -17.29 -36.26 1.65
N ALA A 246 -17.99 -36.45 2.77
CA ALA A 246 -19.25 -35.74 3.02
C ALA A 246 -19.06 -34.27 3.44
N ALA A 247 -18.03 -33.96 4.22
CA ALA A 247 -17.79 -32.63 4.78
C ALA A 247 -17.03 -31.70 3.84
N TYR A 248 -16.18 -32.26 2.98
CA TYR A 248 -15.30 -31.49 2.08
C TYR A 248 -15.67 -31.75 0.62
N TYR A 249 -15.47 -32.95 0.08
CA TYR A 249 -15.67 -33.19 -1.36
C TYR A 249 -17.11 -32.96 -1.83
N ASP A 250 -18.11 -33.36 -1.04
CA ASP A 250 -19.52 -33.16 -1.35
C ASP A 250 -20.03 -31.73 -1.05
N ASN A 251 -19.16 -30.83 -0.56
CA ASN A 251 -19.52 -29.43 -0.39
C ASN A 251 -19.84 -28.80 -1.75
N PRO A 252 -20.98 -28.09 -1.92
CA PRO A 252 -21.34 -27.48 -3.20
C PRO A 252 -20.26 -26.56 -3.78
N TRP A 253 -19.51 -25.87 -2.92
CA TRP A 253 -18.42 -24.99 -3.33
C TRP A 253 -17.22 -25.75 -3.90
N GLU A 254 -16.84 -26.86 -3.25
CA GLU A 254 -15.78 -27.78 -3.69
C GLU A 254 -16.23 -28.54 -4.94
N THR A 255 -17.47 -29.00 -4.98
CA THR A 255 -18.06 -29.67 -6.16
C THR A 255 -18.02 -28.75 -7.38
N TRP A 256 -18.32 -27.46 -7.20
CA TRP A 256 -18.18 -26.49 -8.27
C TRP A 256 -16.71 -26.34 -8.72
N ALA A 257 -15.77 -26.23 -7.79
CA ALA A 257 -14.34 -26.11 -8.10
C ALA A 257 -13.78 -27.37 -8.81
N TYR A 258 -14.08 -28.57 -8.32
CA TYR A 258 -13.71 -29.84 -8.94
C TYR A 258 -14.34 -30.07 -10.33
N ARG A 259 -15.52 -29.49 -10.58
CA ARG A 259 -16.10 -29.53 -11.94
C ARG A 259 -15.40 -28.53 -12.86
N ASN A 260 -15.00 -27.38 -12.33
CA ASN A 260 -14.30 -26.35 -13.08
C ASN A 260 -12.87 -26.76 -13.47
N ASP A 261 -12.17 -27.52 -12.64
CA ASP A 261 -10.83 -28.05 -12.93
C ASP A 261 -10.83 -29.43 -13.64
N HIS A 262 -12.02 -29.95 -13.97
CA HIS A 262 -12.24 -31.26 -14.59
C HIS A 262 -11.74 -32.47 -13.78
N ALA A 263 -11.63 -32.34 -12.46
CA ALA A 263 -11.23 -33.41 -11.55
C ALA A 263 -12.41 -34.03 -10.75
N TRP A 264 -13.67 -33.70 -11.09
CA TRP A 264 -14.85 -34.35 -10.52
C TRP A 264 -15.14 -35.73 -11.16
N PRO A 265 -15.39 -36.80 -10.38
CA PRO A 265 -15.33 -36.85 -8.92
C PRO A 265 -13.90 -36.94 -8.39
N PRO A 266 -13.61 -36.33 -7.22
CA PRO A 266 -12.25 -36.30 -6.68
C PRO A 266 -11.72 -37.70 -6.34
N PRO A 267 -10.43 -37.97 -6.62
CA PRO A 267 -9.82 -39.26 -6.35
C PRO A 267 -9.83 -39.52 -4.85
N GLY A 268 -10.33 -40.68 -4.46
CA GLY A 268 -10.40 -41.03 -3.04
C GLY A 268 -11.75 -40.72 -2.38
N ALA A 269 -12.71 -40.06 -3.04
CA ALA A 269 -14.04 -39.91 -2.46
C ALA A 269 -14.85 -41.22 -2.50
N TYR A 270 -15.79 -41.38 -1.57
CA TYR A 270 -16.79 -42.46 -1.60
C TYR A 270 -17.98 -42.06 -2.48
N PRO A 271 -18.22 -42.69 -3.65
CA PRO A 271 -19.25 -42.26 -4.59
C PRO A 271 -20.67 -42.25 -4.03
N ALA A 272 -20.95 -43.08 -3.02
CA ALA A 272 -22.25 -43.15 -2.36
C ALA A 272 -22.63 -41.86 -1.60
N LEU A 273 -21.65 -41.01 -1.30
CA LEU A 273 -21.83 -39.75 -0.56
C LEU A 273 -21.64 -38.52 -1.44
N LEU A 274 -21.40 -38.68 -2.75
CA LEU A 274 -21.18 -37.56 -3.66
C LEU A 274 -22.46 -37.19 -4.41
N TRP A 275 -22.56 -35.92 -4.79
CA TRP A 275 -23.50 -35.48 -5.82
C TRP A 275 -23.40 -36.33 -7.10
N PRO A 276 -24.54 -36.59 -7.78
CA PRO A 276 -24.55 -37.28 -9.07
C PRO A 276 -23.63 -36.58 -10.09
N ALA A 277 -22.93 -37.37 -10.89
CA ALA A 277 -22.03 -36.88 -11.94
C ALA A 277 -22.79 -36.04 -12.99
#